data_AF-A0A848XJP5-F1
#
_entry.id   AF-A0A848XJP5-F1
#
_cell.length_a   1.000
_cell.length_b   1.000
_cell.length_c   1.000
_cell.angle_alpha   90.00
_cell.angle_beta   90.00
_cell.angle_gamma   90.00
#
_symmetry.space_group_name_H-M   'P 1'
#
loop_
_entity.id
_entity.type
_entity.pdbx_description
1 polymer ?
#
loop_
_entity_poly.entity_id
_entity_poly.type
_entity_poly.pdbx_seq_one_letter_code
_entity_poly.pdbx_strand_id
1 'polypeptide(L)'
;GGGTEALNFYAPSGYVFESNAFTGNADGNYPPDNFFVDTYLQIGFRNFLAADFGLASDSPFKGRASDGGDPGADWDSVMAGVAGVRSH
;
A
#
# COMPACT_ATOMS: atom_id res chain seq x y z
N GLY A 1 -8.25 7.31 19.19
CA GLY A 1 -7.37 6.23 18.74
C GLY A 1 -6.86 6.50 17.34
N GLY A 2 -6.26 5.49 16.71
CA GLY A 2 -5.94 5.47 15.27
C GLY A 2 -7.05 4.81 14.45
N GLY A 3 -6.80 4.57 13.16
CA GLY A 3 -7.70 3.80 12.28
C GLY A 3 -9.10 4.43 12.12
N THR A 4 -10.14 3.60 12.16
CA THR A 4 -11.55 3.99 11.96
C THR A 4 -11.99 5.12 12.89
N GLU A 5 -11.55 5.15 14.15
CA GLU A 5 -11.86 6.26 15.06
C GLU A 5 -11.32 7.59 14.55
N ALA A 6 -10.07 7.59 14.08
CA ALA A 6 -9.45 8.80 13.53
C ALA A 6 -10.14 9.22 12.22
N LEU A 7 -10.49 8.26 11.36
CA LEU A 7 -11.23 8.54 10.13
C LEU A 7 -12.60 9.17 10.43
N ASN A 8 -13.35 8.64 11.39
CA ASN A 8 -14.63 9.20 11.81
C ASN A 8 -14.51 10.62 12.38
N PHE A 9 -13.39 10.94 13.05
CA PHE A 9 -13.17 12.26 13.65
C PHE A 9 -12.69 13.30 12.63
N TYR A 10 -11.68 12.95 11.81
CA TYR A 10 -11.02 13.89 10.90
C TYR A 10 -11.63 13.93 9.49
N ALA A 11 -12.35 12.88 9.08
CA ALA A 11 -13.05 12.80 7.80
C ALA A 11 -14.55 12.46 7.98
N PRO A 12 -15.31 13.25 8.76
CA PRO A 12 -16.68 12.90 9.17
C PRO A 12 -17.70 12.94 8.01
N SER A 13 -17.38 13.60 6.91
CA SER A 13 -18.26 13.71 5.72
C SER A 13 -18.32 12.42 4.88
N GLY A 14 -17.59 11.38 5.30
CA GLY A 14 -17.46 10.12 4.59
C GLY A 14 -16.03 9.92 4.09
N TYR A 15 -15.57 8.68 4.13
CA TYR A 15 -14.28 8.25 3.62
C TYR A 15 -14.46 6.94 2.86
N VAL A 16 -13.60 6.73 1.86
CA VAL A 16 -13.37 5.42 1.26
C VAL A 16 -11.96 5.04 1.63
N PHE A 17 -11.83 3.99 2.45
CA PHE A 17 -10.55 3.52 2.97
C PHE A 17 -10.53 2.00 2.81
N GLU A 18 -10.32 1.56 1.59
CA GLU A 18 -10.38 0.17 1.16
C GLU A 18 -9.21 -0.14 0.23
N SER A 19 -8.95 -1.43 0.01
CA SER A 19 -7.92 -1.94 -0.92
C SER A 19 -6.48 -1.50 -0.57
N ASN A 20 -6.22 -1.13 0.68
CA ASN A 20 -4.87 -0.83 1.17
C ASN A 20 -4.22 -2.08 1.75
N ALA A 21 -2.91 -2.21 1.62
CA ALA A 21 -2.14 -3.28 2.24
C ALA A 21 -1.39 -2.75 3.48
N PHE A 22 -1.65 -3.35 4.64
CA PHE A 22 -1.00 -3.04 5.90
C PHE A 22 -0.11 -4.19 6.35
N THR A 23 1.08 -3.83 6.85
CA THR A 23 1.97 -4.76 7.54
C THR A 23 1.90 -4.55 9.04
N GLY A 24 1.98 -5.64 9.80
CA GLY A 24 1.84 -5.62 11.25
C GLY A 24 0.36 -5.71 11.66
N ASN A 25 0.11 -6.19 12.88
CA ASN A 25 -1.22 -6.45 13.45
C ASN A 25 -2.12 -5.20 13.53
N ALA A 26 -2.58 -4.70 12.38
CA ALA A 26 -3.47 -3.56 12.21
C ALA A 26 -4.94 -4.00 12.00
N ASP A 27 -5.18 -5.31 11.96
CA ASP A 27 -6.51 -5.90 11.79
C ASP A 27 -7.45 -5.45 12.93
N GLY A 28 -8.71 -5.19 12.57
CA GLY A 28 -9.77 -4.70 13.46
C GLY A 28 -9.75 -3.20 13.79
N ASN A 29 -8.64 -2.49 13.54
CA ASN A 29 -8.55 -1.04 13.79
C ASN A 29 -8.96 -0.19 12.59
N TYR A 30 -8.92 -0.74 11.38
CA TYR A 30 -9.22 -0.05 10.14
C TYR A 30 -10.52 -0.56 9.52
N PRO A 31 -11.13 0.20 8.60
CA PRO A 31 -12.31 -0.24 7.86
C PRO A 31 -12.09 -1.59 7.16
N PRO A 32 -13.16 -2.35 6.91
CA PRO A 32 -13.08 -3.62 6.17
C PRO A 32 -12.55 -3.42 4.74
N ASP A 33 -12.33 -4.53 4.03
CA ASP A 33 -11.87 -4.54 2.64
C ASP A 33 -10.47 -3.95 2.41
N ASN A 34 -9.66 -3.93 3.48
CA ASN A 34 -8.21 -3.76 3.42
C ASN A 34 -7.52 -5.12 3.59
N PHE A 35 -6.25 -5.19 3.18
CA PHE A 35 -5.42 -6.36 3.32
C PHE A 35 -4.49 -6.20 4.52
N PHE A 36 -4.42 -7.21 5.38
CA PHE A 36 -3.55 -7.22 6.55
C PHE A 36 -2.63 -8.42 6.49
N VAL A 37 -1.32 -8.17 6.61
CA VAL A 37 -0.30 -9.20 6.68
C VAL A 37 0.63 -8.98 7.86
N ASP A 38 1.18 -10.05 8.42
CA ASP A 38 2.05 -9.98 9.59
C ASP A 38 3.42 -9.39 9.25
N THR A 39 3.91 -9.66 8.04
CA THR A 39 5.26 -9.25 7.61
C THR A 39 5.27 -8.72 6.18
N TYR A 40 6.21 -7.81 5.90
CA TYR A 40 6.47 -7.30 4.55
C TYR A 40 6.81 -8.41 3.55
N LEU A 41 7.31 -9.57 4.01
CA LEU A 41 7.58 -10.73 3.14
C LEU A 41 6.31 -11.26 2.45
N GLN A 42 5.15 -11.10 3.07
CA GLN A 42 3.87 -11.53 2.51
C GLN A 42 3.31 -10.54 1.48
N ILE A 43 3.89 -9.33 1.36
CA ILE A 43 3.51 -8.35 0.34
C ILE A 43 3.89 -8.84 -1.06
N GLY A 44 4.99 -9.59 -1.20
CA GLY A 44 5.46 -10.05 -2.50
C GLY A 44 6.07 -8.93 -3.34
N PHE A 45 6.95 -8.12 -2.74
CA PHE A 45 7.77 -7.17 -3.51
C PHE A 45 8.73 -7.91 -4.45
N ARG A 46 9.04 -7.31 -5.60
CA ARG A 46 10.00 -7.85 -6.58
C ARG A 46 11.38 -8.06 -5.96
N ASN A 47 11.91 -7.06 -5.24
CA ASN A 47 13.15 -7.20 -4.47
C ASN A 47 13.28 -6.14 -3.37
N PHE A 48 12.75 -6.45 -2.18
CA PHE A 48 12.80 -5.55 -1.02
C PHE A 48 14.23 -5.13 -0.62
N LEU A 49 15.19 -6.05 -0.66
CA LEU A 49 16.58 -5.78 -0.24
C LEU A 49 17.33 -4.84 -1.20
N ALA A 50 16.94 -4.83 -2.48
CA ALA A 50 17.44 -3.88 -3.47
C ALA A 50 16.59 -2.61 -3.55
N ALA A 51 15.65 -2.42 -2.62
CA ALA A 51 14.66 -1.34 -2.62
C ALA A 51 13.77 -1.31 -3.87
N ASP A 52 13.56 -2.44 -4.56
CA ASP A 52 12.53 -2.59 -5.59
C ASP A 52 11.21 -3.00 -4.93
N PHE A 53 10.43 -1.98 -4.56
CA PHE A 53 9.15 -2.12 -3.88
C PHE A 53 7.96 -2.27 -4.85
N GLY A 54 8.22 -2.48 -6.15
CA GLY A 54 7.17 -2.91 -7.07
C GLY A 54 6.62 -4.27 -6.68
N LEU A 55 5.32 -4.53 -6.93
CA LEU A 55 4.74 -5.84 -6.68
C LEU A 55 5.18 -6.84 -7.75
N ALA A 56 5.62 -8.02 -7.29
CA ALA A 56 5.90 -9.17 -8.16
C ALA A 56 4.59 -9.67 -8.80
N SER A 57 4.71 -10.39 -9.92
CA SER A 57 3.54 -10.89 -10.65
C SER A 57 2.71 -11.90 -9.85
N ASP A 58 3.31 -12.57 -8.89
CA ASP A 58 2.70 -13.54 -7.97
C ASP A 58 2.32 -12.93 -6.61
N SER A 59 2.49 -11.61 -6.43
CA SER A 59 2.01 -10.93 -5.24
C SER A 59 0.49 -11.11 -5.10
N PRO A 60 -0.02 -11.46 -3.90
CA PRO A 60 -1.47 -11.52 -3.65
C PRO A 60 -2.16 -10.16 -3.78
N PHE A 61 -1.39 -9.06 -3.81
CA PHE A 61 -1.86 -7.68 -3.90
C PHE A 61 -1.76 -7.11 -5.32
N LYS A 62 -1.22 -7.85 -6.29
CA LYS A 62 -1.11 -7.40 -7.68
C LYS A 62 -2.48 -7.05 -8.27
N GLY A 63 -2.64 -5.83 -8.79
CA GLY A 63 -3.88 -5.38 -9.42
C GLY A 63 -5.08 -5.24 -8.47
N ARG A 64 -4.84 -5.12 -7.15
CA ARG A 64 -5.89 -5.11 -6.11
C ARG A 64 -6.26 -3.73 -5.60
N ALA A 65 -5.69 -2.65 -6.14
CA ALA A 65 -6.12 -1.30 -5.81
C ALA A 65 -7.55 -1.04 -6.35
N SER A 66 -8.21 0.00 -5.83
CA SER A 66 -9.58 0.37 -6.21
C SER A 66 -9.72 0.79 -7.68
N ASP A 67 -8.63 1.18 -8.33
CA ASP A 67 -8.55 1.51 -9.76
C ASP A 67 -8.07 0.32 -10.63
N GLY A 68 -7.87 -0.86 -10.03
CA GLY A 68 -7.34 -2.06 -10.70
C GLY A 68 -5.81 -2.09 -10.83
N GLY A 69 -5.11 -1.09 -10.30
CA GLY A 69 -3.66 -1.04 -10.21
C GLY A 69 -3.10 -1.81 -9.01
N ASP A 70 -1.80 -1.66 -8.76
CA ASP A 70 -1.16 -2.19 -7.57
C ASP A 70 -1.38 -1.25 -6.38
N PRO A 71 -1.77 -1.74 -5.18
CA PRO A 71 -1.81 -0.92 -3.98
C PRO A 71 -0.44 -0.31 -3.68
N GLY A 72 -0.42 1.01 -3.44
CA GLY A 72 0.80 1.79 -3.23
C GLY A 72 1.12 2.67 -4.43
N ALA A 73 2.41 2.90 -4.68
CA ALA A 73 2.86 3.69 -5.82
C ALA A 73 3.07 2.80 -7.05
N ASP A 74 2.81 3.34 -8.24
CA ASP A 74 3.37 2.80 -9.48
C ASP A 74 4.90 2.95 -9.45
N TRP A 75 5.55 1.88 -8.98
CA TRP A 75 6.98 1.87 -8.74
C TRP A 75 7.80 2.13 -10.00
N ASP A 76 7.38 1.61 -11.15
CA ASP A 76 8.10 1.77 -12.40
C ASP A 76 8.05 3.24 -12.86
N SER A 77 6.89 3.90 -12.72
CA SER A 77 6.76 5.34 -12.98
C SER A 77 7.58 6.20 -12.03
N VAL A 78 7.63 5.85 -10.74
CA VAL A 78 8.48 6.54 -9.75
C VAL A 78 9.95 6.44 -10.15
N MET A 79 10.43 5.23 -10.43
CA MET A 79 11.84 5.00 -10.80
C MET A 79 12.20 5.71 -12.11
N ALA A 80 11.31 5.72 -13.09
CA ALA A 80 11.50 6.48 -14.33
C ALA A 80 11.62 7.99 -14.07
N GLY A 81 10.79 8.54 -13.18
CA GLY A 81 10.82 9.96 -12.81
C GLY A 81 12.10 10.37 -12.06
N VAL A 82 12.62 9.53 -11.17
CA VAL A 82 13.80 9.86 -10.35
C VAL A 82 15.13 9.54 -11.02
N ALA A 83 15.17 8.66 -12.03
CA ALA A 83 16.41 8.31 -12.74
C ALA A 83 17.13 9.52 -13.35
N GLY A 84 16.40 10.60 -13.65
CA GLY A 84 16.95 11.85 -14.18
C GLY A 84 17.37 12.89 -13.12
N VAL A 85 17.05 12.66 -11.85
CA VAL A 85 17.33 13.62 -10.77
C VAL A 85 18.77 13.43 -10.29
N ARG A 86 19.66 14.35 -10.69
CA ARG A 86 21.01 14.42 -10.12
C ARG A 86 20.93 15.15 -8.79
N SER A 87 21.52 14.57 -7.75
CA SER A 87 21.77 15.27 -6.49
C SER A 87 22.64 16.51 -6.78
N HIS A 88 22.15 17.68 -6.35
CA HIS A 88 22.90 18.94 -6.35
C HIS A 88 23.98 18.94 -5.27
#